data_AF-M0HIR5-F1
#
_entry.id   AF-M0HIR5-F1
#
_cell.length_a   1.000
_cell.length_b   1.000
_cell.length_c   1.000
_cell.angle_alpha   90.00
_cell.angle_beta   90.00
_cell.angle_gamma   90.00
#
_symmetry.space_group_name_H-M   'P 1'
#
loop_
_entity.id
_entity.type
_entity.pdbx_description
1 polymer ?
#
loop_
_entity_poly.entity_id
_entity_poly.type
_entity_poly.pdbx_seq_one_letter_code
_entity_poly.pdbx_strand_id
1 'polypeptide(L)'
;MPSEWQPAGKGDRPQFPRIEEDEGEDPARFLAEPLEADYGDGASGMLALARIRGIESLSLLNAYRLVERELHGGERKTIKEALDEREQELSNEVQ
;
A
#
# COMPACT_ATOMS: atom_id res chain seq x y z
N MET A 1 -18.58 27.34 -17.05
CA MET A 1 -18.71 25.89 -16.78
C MET A 1 -17.81 25.56 -15.61
N PRO A 2 -18.28 24.96 -14.52
CA PRO A 2 -17.40 24.59 -13.42
C PRO A 2 -16.48 23.46 -13.89
N SER A 3 -15.18 23.62 -13.69
CA SER A 3 -14.20 22.56 -13.88
C SER A 3 -14.45 21.52 -12.80
N GLU A 4 -15.02 20.37 -13.18
CA GLU A 4 -15.10 19.21 -12.30
C GLU A 4 -13.68 18.86 -11.86
N TRP A 5 -13.42 19.01 -10.56
CA TRP A 5 -12.31 18.35 -9.90
C TRP A 5 -12.51 16.85 -10.11
N GLN A 6 -11.87 16.30 -11.14
CA GLN A 6 -11.78 14.86 -11.33
C GLN A 6 -10.87 14.33 -10.22
N PRO A 7 -11.37 13.54 -9.25
CA PRO A 7 -10.50 12.90 -8.28
C PRO A 7 -9.54 12.00 -9.07
N ALA A 8 -8.23 12.17 -8.85
CA ALA A 8 -7.20 11.36 -9.47
C ALA A 8 -7.58 9.87 -9.39
N GLY A 9 -7.91 9.29 -10.56
CA GLY A 9 -7.98 7.87 -10.86
C GLY A 9 -8.53 6.93 -9.78
N LYS A 10 -9.85 6.88 -9.59
CA LYS A 10 -10.51 5.64 -9.12
C LYS A 10 -10.77 4.65 -10.27
N GLY A 11 -10.54 5.04 -11.53
CA GLY A 11 -11.05 4.38 -12.73
C GLY A 11 -10.41 3.05 -13.12
N ASP A 12 -9.09 2.87 -12.95
CA ASP A 12 -8.37 1.70 -13.51
C ASP A 12 -7.61 0.86 -12.48
N ARG A 13 -7.58 1.25 -11.20
CA ARG A 13 -6.90 0.45 -10.16
C ARG A 13 -7.83 -0.62 -9.58
N PRO A 14 -7.34 -1.84 -9.30
CA PRO A 14 -8.09 -2.82 -8.52
C PRO A 14 -8.51 -2.23 -7.17
N GLN A 15 -9.68 -2.66 -6.68
CA GLN A 15 -10.26 -2.18 -5.42
C GLN A 15 -10.59 -3.35 -4.51
N PHE A 16 -10.42 -3.15 -3.21
CA PHE A 16 -10.69 -4.15 -2.18
C PHE A 16 -11.71 -3.59 -1.17
N PRO A 17 -13.00 -3.45 -1.56
CA PRO A 17 -13.99 -2.74 -0.75
C PRO A 17 -14.22 -3.35 0.63
N ARG A 18 -14.13 -4.69 0.76
CA ARG A 18 -14.23 -5.34 2.09
C ARG A 18 -13.07 -4.98 3.01
N ILE A 19 -11.86 -4.85 2.47
CA ILE A 19 -10.68 -4.45 3.24
C ILE A 19 -10.82 -2.97 3.65
N GLU A 20 -11.30 -2.11 2.75
CA GLU A 20 -11.58 -0.70 3.07
C GLU A 20 -12.64 -0.57 4.17
N GLU A 21 -13.69 -1.40 4.14
CA GLU A 21 -14.72 -1.45 5.18
C GLU A 21 -14.17 -1.91 6.55
N ASP A 22 -13.31 -2.93 6.56
CA ASP A 22 -12.79 -3.53 7.79
C ASP A 22 -11.63 -2.70 8.42
N GLU A 23 -10.73 -2.18 7.59
CA GLU A 23 -9.49 -1.53 8.03
C GLU A 23 -9.51 0.00 7.88
N GLY A 24 -10.53 0.56 7.20
CA GLY A 24 -10.66 1.99 6.93
C GLY A 24 -9.76 2.52 5.81
N GLU A 25 -9.01 1.65 5.13
CA GLU A 25 -8.10 1.98 4.04
C GLU A 25 -8.05 0.84 3.02
N ASP A 26 -8.07 1.16 1.72
CA ASP A 26 -7.78 0.20 0.65
C ASP A 26 -6.28 0.22 0.33
N PRO A 27 -5.50 -0.84 0.65
CA PRO A 27 -4.07 -0.90 0.34
C PRO A 27 -3.75 -0.75 -1.14
N ALA A 28 -4.67 -1.12 -2.04
CA ALA A 28 -4.47 -0.98 -3.48
C ALA A 28 -4.31 0.48 -3.92
N ARG A 29 -4.80 1.43 -3.11
CA ARG A 29 -4.53 2.86 -3.31
C ARG A 29 -3.04 3.17 -3.39
N PHE A 30 -2.21 2.41 -2.70
CA PHE A 30 -0.77 2.58 -2.63
C PHE A 30 -0.01 1.53 -3.43
N LEU A 31 -0.56 0.32 -3.53
CA LEU A 31 0.12 -0.83 -4.11
C LEU A 31 -0.17 -1.05 -5.60
N ALA A 32 -1.21 -0.43 -6.18
CA ALA A 32 -1.61 -0.68 -7.57
C ALA A 32 -0.53 -0.29 -8.60
N GLU A 33 0.24 0.77 -8.34
CA GLU A 33 1.27 1.21 -9.25
C GLU A 33 2.52 0.29 -9.19
N PRO A 34 3.17 0.03 -10.33
CA PRO A 34 4.44 -0.67 -10.37
C PRO A 34 5.52 0.06 -9.55
N LEU A 35 6.45 -0.71 -8.98
CA LEU A 35 7.71 -0.14 -8.48
C LEU A 35 8.60 0.08 -9.71
N GLU A 36 8.46 1.20 -10.40
CA GLU A 36 9.34 1.49 -11.52
C GLU A 36 10.77 1.75 -11.01
N ALA A 37 11.76 1.21 -11.72
CA ALA A 37 13.15 1.56 -11.52
C ALA A 37 13.31 3.03 -11.92
N ASP A 38 13.65 3.87 -10.95
CA ASP A 38 13.78 5.31 -11.10
C ASP A 38 14.78 5.69 -12.21
N TYR A 39 14.25 6.13 -13.35
CA TYR A 39 15.02 6.81 -14.41
C TYR A 39 14.61 8.29 -14.53
N GLY A 40 13.84 8.83 -13.57
CA GLY A 40 13.44 10.24 -13.52
C GLY A 40 12.13 10.49 -12.77
N ASP A 41 12.23 11.31 -11.72
CA ASP A 41 11.20 11.88 -10.80
C ASP A 41 10.92 11.16 -9.47
N GLY A 42 11.37 9.91 -9.29
CA GLY A 42 11.58 9.30 -7.96
C GLY A 42 10.35 9.02 -7.09
N ALA A 43 9.13 8.97 -7.64
CA ALA A 43 7.91 8.81 -6.82
C ALA A 43 7.27 7.41 -6.83
N SER A 44 7.46 6.60 -7.87
CA SER A 44 6.79 5.31 -8.04
C SER A 44 7.28 4.30 -6.99
N GLY A 45 6.42 3.99 -6.01
CA GLY A 45 6.74 3.08 -4.90
C GLY A 45 7.14 3.74 -3.58
N MET A 46 7.64 4.98 -3.60
CA MET A 46 8.03 5.71 -2.38
C MET A 46 6.82 5.98 -1.48
N LEU A 47 5.64 6.22 -2.06
CA LEU A 47 4.41 6.44 -1.31
C LEU A 47 3.95 5.17 -0.58
N ALA A 48 4.07 3.99 -1.20
CA ALA A 48 3.74 2.72 -0.58
C ALA A 48 4.65 2.44 0.63
N LEU A 49 5.97 2.64 0.46
CA LEU A 49 6.95 2.45 1.53
C LEU A 49 6.73 3.43 2.68
N ALA A 50 6.51 4.71 2.38
CA ALA A 50 6.21 5.71 3.39
C ALA A 50 4.93 5.37 4.16
N ARG A 51 3.91 4.87 3.46
CA ARG A 51 2.65 4.48 4.08
C ARG A 51 2.80 3.25 4.98
N ILE A 52 3.55 2.23 4.54
CA ILE A 52 3.83 1.02 5.31
C ILE A 52 4.53 1.36 6.64
N ARG A 53 5.52 2.25 6.62
CA ARG A 53 6.20 2.72 7.84
C ARG A 53 5.25 3.36 8.86
N GLY A 54 4.20 4.03 8.38
CA GLY A 54 3.18 4.65 9.22
C GLY A 54 2.01 3.73 9.61
N ILE A 55 2.09 2.42 9.38
CA ILE A 55 1.05 1.49 9.83
C ILE A 55 1.19 1.25 11.33
N GLU A 56 0.09 1.40 12.06
CA GLU A 56 0.06 1.31 13.53
C GLU A 56 -0.62 0.03 14.05
N SER A 57 -1.12 -0.84 13.16
CA SER A 57 -1.79 -2.08 13.55
C SER A 57 -1.34 -3.27 12.71
N LEU A 58 -1.23 -4.43 13.35
CA LEU A 58 -0.93 -5.69 12.66
C LEU A 58 -2.06 -6.11 11.70
N SER A 59 -3.31 -5.71 11.98
CA SER A 59 -4.46 -6.00 11.10
C SER A 59 -4.30 -5.32 9.74
N LEU A 60 -4.03 -4.02 9.75
CA LEU A 60 -3.81 -3.25 8.53
C LEU A 60 -2.54 -3.70 7.80
N LEU A 61 -1.49 -4.06 8.53
CA LEU A 61 -0.27 -4.61 7.94
C LEU A 61 -0.53 -5.92 7.18
N ASN A 62 -1.36 -6.80 7.74
CA ASN A 62 -1.77 -8.05 7.11
C ASN A 62 -2.66 -7.80 5.88
N ALA A 63 -3.53 -6.79 5.92
CA ALA A 63 -4.30 -6.37 4.74
C ALA A 63 -3.38 -5.93 3.60
N TYR A 64 -2.33 -5.16 3.90
CA TYR A 64 -1.30 -4.79 2.91
C TYR A 64 -0.59 -6.01 2.32
N ARG A 65 -0.19 -6.99 3.15
CA ARG A 65 0.40 -8.25 2.66
C ARG A 65 -0.54 -9.01 1.74
N LEU A 66 -1.82 -9.08 2.08
CA LEU A 66 -2.82 -9.77 1.27
C LEU A 66 -2.97 -9.10 -0.10
N VAL A 67 -3.20 -7.78 -0.12
CA VAL A 67 -3.35 -7.03 -1.37
C VAL A 67 -2.07 -7.07 -2.22
N GLU A 68 -0.89 -6.98 -1.60
CA GLU A 68 0.39 -7.12 -2.33
C GLU A 68 0.48 -8.47 -3.06
N ARG A 69 0.07 -9.55 -2.41
CA ARG A 69 0.05 -10.87 -3.00
C ARG A 69 -0.98 -10.98 -4.13
N GLU A 70 -2.17 -10.42 -3.95
CA GLU A 70 -3.23 -10.45 -4.98
C GLU A 70 -2.84 -9.64 -6.22
N LEU A 71 -2.17 -8.49 -6.06
CA LEU A 71 -1.81 -7.60 -7.16
C LEU A 71 -0.52 -8.01 -7.88
N HIS A 72 0.50 -8.42 -7.14
CA HIS A 72 1.86 -8.59 -7.65
C HIS A 72 2.47 -9.96 -7.31
N GLY A 73 1.68 -10.90 -6.80
CA GLY A 73 2.15 -12.24 -6.41
C GLY A 73 3.03 -12.27 -5.16
N GLY A 74 3.33 -11.12 -4.53
CA GLY A 74 4.23 -11.02 -3.39
C GLY A 74 5.72 -11.02 -3.76
N GLU A 75 6.05 -10.79 -5.03
CA GLU A 75 7.41 -10.85 -5.56
C GLU A 75 8.21 -9.56 -5.30
N ARG A 76 7.54 -8.45 -4.92
CA ARG A 76 8.19 -7.15 -4.71
C ARG A 76 8.98 -7.14 -3.42
N LYS A 77 10.25 -7.57 -3.51
CA LYS A 77 11.18 -7.69 -2.39
C LYS A 77 11.20 -6.46 -1.47
N THR A 78 11.23 -5.26 -2.02
CA THR A 78 11.28 -4.01 -1.24
C THR A 78 10.01 -3.78 -0.40
N ILE A 79 8.83 -4.11 -0.95
CA ILE A 79 7.56 -4.03 -0.19
C ILE A 79 7.54 -5.10 0.89
N LYS A 80 7.96 -6.32 0.56
CA LYS A 80 8.02 -7.42 1.52
C LYS A 80 8.94 -7.09 2.70
N GLU A 81 10.14 -6.60 2.43
CA GLU A 81 11.10 -6.20 3.47
C GLU A 81 10.53 -5.09 4.36
N ALA A 82 9.87 -4.08 3.78
CA ALA A 82 9.23 -3.01 4.56
C ALA A 82 8.07 -3.51 5.44
N LEU A 83 7.29 -4.48 4.96
CA LEU A 83 6.22 -5.10 5.74
C LEU A 83 6.79 -5.97 6.87
N ASP A 84 7.84 -6.76 6.60
CA ASP A 84 8.53 -7.59 7.59
C ASP A 84 9.17 -6.74 8.69
N GLU A 85 9.86 -5.66 8.32
CA GLU A 85 10.46 -4.71 9.26
C GLU A 85 9.39 -4.07 10.16
N ARG A 86 8.29 -3.58 9.57
CA ARG A 86 7.23 -2.94 10.35
C ARG A 86 6.48 -3.93 11.25
N GLU A 87 6.29 -5.17 10.82
CA GLU A 87 5.69 -6.23 11.65
C GLU A 87 6.52 -6.47 12.90
N GLN A 88 7.85 -6.51 12.75
CA GLN A 88 8.77 -6.72 13.85
C GLN A 88 8.73 -5.56 14.84
N GLU A 89 8.72 -4.31 14.35
CA GLU A 89 8.57 -3.12 15.20
C GLU A 89 7.27 -3.15 16.00
N LEU A 90 6.12 -3.34 15.34
CA LEU A 90 4.81 -3.41 15.98
C LEU A 90 4.73 -4.55 17.01
N SER A 91 5.31 -5.71 16.70
CA SER A 91 5.31 -6.86 17.61
C SER A 91 6.15 -6.61 18.85
N ASN A 92 7.25 -5.87 18.73
CA ASN A 92 8.11 -5.50 19.85
C ASN A 92 7.49 -4.39 20.73
N GLU A 93 6.70 -3.49 20.13
CA GLU A 93 6.01 -2.40 20.85
C GLU A 93 4.87 -2.93 21.78
N VAL A 94 4.34 -4.11 21.50
CA VAL A 94 3.22 -4.72 22.25
C VAL A 94 3.69 -5.57 23.45
N GLN A 95 5.00 -5.78 23.63
CA GLN A 95 5.58 -6.53 24.77
C GLN A 95 5.85 -5.65 25.99
#